data_AF-A0A075FLV2-F1
#
_entry.id   AF-A0A075FLV2-F1
#
_cell.length_a   1.000
_cell.length_b   1.000
_cell.length_c   1.000
_cell.angle_alpha   90.00
_cell.angle_beta   90.00
_cell.angle_gamma   90.00
#
_symmetry.space_group_name_H-M   'P 1'
#
loop_
_entity.id
_entity.type
_entity.pdbx_description
1 polymer ?
#
loop_
_entity_poly.entity_id
_entity_poly.type
_entity_poly.pdbx_seq_one_letter_code
_entity_poly.pdbx_strand_id
1 'polypeptide(L)'
;MAMTFTNPNWPTNFRDFFPNGTSGLILAMGITFIAFEGYEIIAQAGDEIKKPRKNIPKAILVSLGIVVSVYILFAFVFIGGLDPLQIGQPAWEFIGDYGELGIIEAAEYYLPFGALIVLAGGFVSTLAALNATTFAASRVSFAMGRNHDLPPVFSRLHPKYRTPFASTILSAVVMITLAMLFDLTMIALAASVMFLFLFAQVNVACITIRRMAKEKS
;
A
#
# COMPACT_ATOMS: atom_id res chain seq x y z
N MET A 1 -16.10 20.05 10.79
CA MET A 1 -17.29 20.83 10.39
C MET A 1 -18.23 19.98 9.56
N ALA A 2 -17.80 19.33 8.46
CA ALA A 2 -18.64 18.42 7.67
C ALA A 2 -19.22 17.24 8.49
N MET A 3 -18.40 16.51 9.25
CA MET A 3 -18.85 15.41 10.12
C MET A 3 -19.91 15.82 11.15
N THR A 4 -19.88 17.08 11.58
CA THR A 4 -20.81 17.58 12.61
C THR A 4 -22.21 17.79 12.04
N PHE A 5 -22.33 17.96 10.72
CA PHE A 5 -23.62 18.04 10.03
C PHE A 5 -24.21 16.64 9.77
N THR A 6 -23.38 15.62 9.55
CA THR A 6 -23.84 14.24 9.29
C THR A 6 -24.06 13.45 10.57
N ASN A 7 -23.18 13.57 11.56
CA ASN A 7 -23.28 12.95 12.87
C ASN A 7 -22.91 13.95 13.99
N PRO A 8 -23.89 14.58 14.64
CA PRO A 8 -23.65 15.49 15.77
C PRO A 8 -22.94 14.82 16.96
N ASN A 9 -23.11 13.51 17.12
CA ASN A 9 -22.54 12.71 18.20
C ASN A 9 -21.27 11.94 17.78
N TRP A 10 -20.57 12.39 16.72
CA TRP A 10 -19.35 11.76 16.20
C TRP A 10 -18.28 11.37 17.24
N PRO A 11 -18.08 12.08 18.39
CA PRO A 11 -17.06 11.65 19.36
C PRO A 11 -17.38 10.29 20.00
N THR A 12 -18.64 9.87 19.99
CA THR A 12 -19.06 8.58 20.56
C THR A 12 -18.47 7.39 19.81
N ASN A 13 -18.25 7.51 18.50
CA ASN A 13 -17.63 6.48 17.67
C ASN A 13 -16.16 6.18 18.03
N PHE A 14 -15.52 7.05 18.83
CA PHE A 14 -14.13 6.90 19.26
C PHE A 14 -13.97 6.52 20.75
N ARG A 15 -15.07 6.22 21.46
CA ARG A 15 -15.02 5.86 22.88
C ARG A 15 -14.42 4.47 23.12
N ASP A 16 -14.68 3.54 22.21
CA ASP A 16 -14.13 2.19 22.26
C ASP A 16 -13.08 2.00 21.16
N PHE A 17 -11.82 2.26 21.50
CA PHE A 17 -10.71 2.23 20.55
C PHE A 17 -10.17 0.81 20.30
N PHE A 18 -10.51 -0.15 21.16
CA PHE A 18 -10.07 -1.54 21.08
C PHE A 18 -11.26 -2.50 21.25
N PRO A 19 -12.30 -2.41 20.39
CA PRO A 19 -13.52 -3.22 20.55
C PRO A 19 -13.22 -4.73 20.46
N ASN A 20 -12.20 -5.11 19.67
CA ASN A 20 -11.71 -6.48 19.54
C ASN A 20 -10.47 -6.79 20.40
N GLY A 21 -10.20 -5.95 21.40
CA GLY A 21 -9.03 -6.04 22.27
C GLY A 21 -7.69 -5.89 21.55
N THR A 22 -6.61 -6.22 22.26
CA THR A 22 -5.23 -6.11 21.75
C THR A 22 -4.92 -7.12 20.64
N SER A 23 -5.57 -8.30 20.65
CA SER A 23 -5.46 -9.27 19.57
C SER A 23 -5.99 -8.72 18.25
N GLY A 24 -7.14 -8.02 18.27
CA GLY A 24 -7.69 -7.37 17.09
C GLY A 24 -6.75 -6.30 16.54
N LEU A 25 -6.13 -5.51 17.41
CA LEU A 25 -5.12 -4.51 17.01
C LEU A 25 -3.94 -5.16 16.27
N ILE A 26 -3.38 -6.25 16.83
CA ILE A 26 -2.21 -6.93 16.23
C ILE A 26 -2.56 -7.49 14.85
N LEU A 27 -3.75 -8.08 14.69
CA LEU A 27 -4.23 -8.60 13.41
C LEU A 27 -4.42 -7.46 12.40
N ALA A 28 -5.03 -6.35 12.81
CA ALA A 28 -5.20 -5.17 11.97
C ALA A 28 -3.84 -4.61 11.51
N MET A 29 -2.86 -4.49 12.42
CA MET A 29 -1.51 -4.05 12.08
C MET A 29 -0.86 -4.92 10.99
N GLY A 30 -1.04 -6.24 11.07
CA GLY A 30 -0.50 -7.18 10.09
C GLY A 30 -1.13 -7.03 8.70
N ILE A 31 -2.45 -6.88 8.62
CA ILE A 31 -3.16 -6.70 7.35
C ILE A 31 -2.90 -5.30 6.77
N THR A 32 -2.97 -4.25 7.60
CA THR A 32 -2.79 -2.86 7.17
C THR A 32 -1.36 -2.56 6.70
N PHE A 33 -0.37 -3.39 7.06
CA PHE A 33 1.02 -3.19 6.62
C PHE A 33 1.15 -3.02 5.10
N ILE A 34 0.43 -3.82 4.30
CA ILE A 34 0.48 -3.73 2.83
C ILE A 34 0.02 -2.36 2.30
N ALA A 35 -0.82 -1.64 3.04
CA ALA A 35 -1.26 -0.29 2.66
C ALA A 35 -0.11 0.73 2.69
N PHE A 36 0.98 0.44 3.40
CA PHE A 36 2.18 1.27 3.43
C PHE A 36 3.27 0.83 2.44
N GLU A 37 3.01 -0.22 1.64
CA GLU A 37 3.89 -0.63 0.56
C GLU A 37 3.94 0.45 -0.54
N GLY A 38 5.11 0.58 -1.17
CA GLY A 38 5.31 1.47 -2.32
C GLY A 38 6.37 2.55 -2.11
N TYR A 39 6.78 2.85 -0.86
CA TYR A 39 7.85 3.82 -0.61
C TYR A 39 9.21 3.32 -1.13
N GLU A 40 9.42 2.00 -1.17
CA GLU A 40 10.62 1.36 -1.69
C GLU A 40 10.78 1.53 -3.20
N ILE A 41 9.68 1.78 -3.93
CA ILE A 41 9.72 2.03 -5.37
C ILE A 41 10.59 3.26 -5.67
N ILE A 42 10.61 4.24 -4.76
CA ILE A 42 11.48 5.42 -4.83
C ILE A 42 12.96 5.00 -4.87
N ALA A 43 13.34 4.03 -4.05
CA ALA A 43 14.72 3.53 -4.03
C ALA A 43 15.05 2.70 -5.28
N GLN A 44 14.11 1.91 -5.77
CA GLN A 44 14.26 1.10 -6.99
C GLN A 44 14.39 1.96 -8.25
N ALA A 45 13.75 3.14 -8.26
CA ALA A 45 13.88 4.16 -9.31
C ALA A 45 15.15 5.03 -9.14
N GLY A 46 16.07 4.67 -8.25
CA GLY A 46 17.20 5.52 -7.85
C GLY A 46 18.10 5.98 -8.99
N ASP A 47 18.26 5.17 -10.04
CA ASP A 47 19.06 5.47 -11.23
C ASP A 47 18.45 6.61 -12.08
N GLU A 48 17.14 6.85 -11.95
CA GLU A 48 16.41 7.88 -12.70
C GLU A 48 16.23 9.19 -11.89
N ILE A 49 16.60 9.19 -10.61
CA ILE A 49 16.40 10.32 -9.69
C ILE A 49 17.59 11.29 -9.76
N LYS A 50 17.31 12.58 -9.99
CA LYS A 50 18.31 13.65 -9.86
C LYS A 50 18.80 13.73 -8.41
N LYS A 51 20.12 13.78 -8.19
CA LYS A 51 20.76 13.87 -6.85
C LYS A 51 20.23 12.79 -5.88
N PRO A 52 20.38 11.48 -6.19
CA PRO A 52 19.70 10.40 -5.49
C PRO A 52 20.07 10.34 -3.99
N ARG A 53 21.34 10.58 -3.65
CA ARG A 53 21.82 10.63 -2.25
C ARG A 53 21.08 11.63 -1.35
N LYS A 54 20.52 12.70 -1.91
CA LYS A 54 19.77 13.73 -1.17
C LYS A 54 18.26 13.57 -1.33
N ASN A 55 17.81 13.17 -2.51
CA ASN A 55 16.40 13.17 -2.86
C ASN A 55 15.67 11.89 -2.45
N ILE A 56 16.32 10.71 -2.53
CA ILE A 56 15.68 9.45 -2.12
C ILE A 56 15.27 9.47 -0.64
N PRO A 57 16.16 9.82 0.33
CA PRO A 57 15.77 9.80 1.74
C PRO A 57 14.65 10.79 2.07
N LYS A 58 14.69 11.98 1.46
CA LYS A 58 13.65 13.00 1.64
C LYS A 58 12.31 12.56 1.05
N ALA A 59 12.33 12.00 -0.15
CA ALA A 59 11.11 11.55 -0.82
C ALA A 59 10.43 10.42 -0.03
N ILE A 60 11.20 9.46 0.53
CA ILE A 60 10.66 8.40 1.39
C ILE A 60 9.99 9.00 2.64
N LEU A 61 10.69 9.88 3.38
CA LEU A 61 10.13 10.45 4.61
C LEU A 61 8.92 11.35 4.37
N VAL A 62 8.95 12.16 3.31
CA VAL A 62 7.84 13.05 2.95
C VAL A 62 6.63 12.25 2.47
N SER A 63 6.83 11.24 1.62
CA SER A 63 5.73 10.39 1.14
C SER A 63 5.06 9.63 2.29
N LEU A 64 5.85 9.01 3.18
CA LEU A 64 5.31 8.35 4.38
C LEU A 64 4.53 9.31 5.28
N GLY A 65 5.07 10.51 5.53
CA GLY A 65 4.39 11.52 6.34
C GLY A 65 3.04 11.94 5.76
N ILE A 66 2.98 12.12 4.43
CA ILE A 66 1.74 12.44 3.72
C ILE A 66 0.74 11.26 3.82
N VAL A 67 1.17 10.05 3.49
CA VAL A 67 0.30 8.86 3.49
C VAL A 67 -0.28 8.57 4.87
N VAL A 68 0.56 8.57 5.92
CA VAL A 68 0.10 8.39 7.31
C VAL A 68 -0.94 9.43 7.69
N SER A 69 -0.69 10.71 7.36
CA SER A 69 -1.62 11.79 7.66
C SER A 69 -2.96 11.61 6.93
N VAL A 70 -2.91 11.24 5.65
CA VAL A 70 -4.12 10.98 4.85
C VAL A 70 -4.91 9.79 5.42
N TYR A 71 -4.25 8.69 5.78
CA TYR A 71 -4.92 7.52 6.36
C TYR A 71 -5.60 7.83 7.69
N ILE A 72 -4.91 8.55 8.59
CA ILE A 72 -5.51 8.98 9.87
C ILE A 72 -6.71 9.88 9.62
N LEU A 73 -6.60 10.85 8.70
CA LEU A 73 -7.69 11.74 8.36
C LEU A 73 -8.88 10.99 7.77
N PHE A 74 -8.64 10.05 6.85
CA PHE A 74 -9.70 9.23 6.26
C PHE A 74 -10.38 8.37 7.33
N ALA A 75 -9.63 7.62 8.13
CA ALA A 75 -10.20 6.81 9.20
C ALA A 75 -11.01 7.68 10.18
N PHE A 76 -10.50 8.85 10.56
CA PHE A 76 -11.21 9.78 11.43
C PHE A 76 -12.51 10.31 10.81
N VAL A 77 -12.48 10.70 9.53
CA VAL A 77 -13.67 11.20 8.81
C VAL A 77 -14.73 10.11 8.65
N PHE A 78 -14.32 8.92 8.21
CA PHE A 78 -15.24 7.82 7.90
C PHE A 78 -15.81 7.15 9.16
N ILE A 79 -15.02 7.02 10.23
CA ILE A 79 -15.55 6.52 11.50
C ILE A 79 -16.40 7.59 12.18
N GLY A 80 -15.95 8.85 12.18
CA GLY A 80 -16.67 9.93 12.86
C GLY A 80 -17.97 10.33 12.17
N GLY A 81 -18.00 10.34 10.84
CA GLY A 81 -19.13 10.86 10.07
C GLY A 81 -20.36 9.96 10.06
N LEU A 82 -20.20 8.65 10.26
CA LEU A 82 -21.30 7.68 10.27
C LEU A 82 -22.10 7.78 11.56
N ASP A 83 -23.41 7.92 11.48
CA ASP A 83 -24.31 7.90 12.64
C ASP A 83 -24.78 6.46 12.93
N PRO A 84 -24.41 5.86 14.08
CA PRO A 84 -24.88 4.54 14.49
C PRO A 84 -26.40 4.39 14.54
N LEU A 85 -27.15 5.48 14.80
CA LEU A 85 -28.61 5.46 14.82
C LEU A 85 -29.20 5.30 13.41
N GLN A 86 -28.50 5.76 12.38
CA GLN A 86 -28.93 5.67 10.98
C GLN A 86 -28.56 4.32 10.37
N ILE A 87 -27.35 3.82 10.66
CA ILE A 87 -26.82 2.57 10.07
C ILE A 87 -27.15 1.33 10.91
N GLY A 88 -27.66 1.50 12.13
CA GLY A 88 -28.13 0.41 13.00
C GLY A 88 -27.03 -0.34 13.76
N GLN A 89 -25.76 0.07 13.64
CA GLN A 89 -24.61 -0.58 14.28
C GLN A 89 -23.43 0.39 14.46
N PRO A 90 -22.38 0.05 15.23
CA PRO A 90 -21.18 0.87 15.35
C PRO A 90 -20.53 1.16 13.99
N ALA A 91 -20.03 2.38 13.81
CA ALA A 91 -19.43 2.82 12.55
C ALA A 91 -18.25 1.95 12.07
N TRP A 92 -17.40 1.51 13.00
CA TRP A 92 -16.27 0.64 12.69
C TRP A 92 -16.72 -0.76 12.23
N GLU A 93 -17.81 -1.27 12.80
CA GLU A 93 -18.39 -2.58 12.47
C GLU A 93 -19.05 -2.50 11.09
N PHE A 94 -19.81 -1.44 10.83
CA PHE A 94 -20.35 -1.16 9.49
C PHE A 94 -19.28 -1.14 8.41
N ILE A 95 -18.21 -0.37 8.58
CA ILE A 95 -17.13 -0.34 7.57
C ILE A 95 -16.47 -1.71 7.43
N GLY A 96 -16.29 -2.43 8.55
CA GLY A 96 -15.69 -3.77 8.58
C GLY A 96 -16.52 -4.84 7.85
N ASP A 97 -17.83 -4.85 8.05
CA ASP A 97 -18.75 -5.85 7.47
C ASP A 97 -18.78 -5.82 5.93
N TYR A 98 -18.66 -4.62 5.36
CA TYR A 98 -18.58 -4.43 3.92
C TYR A 98 -17.16 -4.62 3.35
N GLY A 99 -16.17 -4.88 4.20
CA GLY A 99 -14.79 -5.16 3.80
C GLY A 99 -14.20 -4.06 2.91
N GLU A 100 -13.69 -4.45 1.74
CA GLU A 100 -13.13 -3.54 0.74
C GLU A 100 -14.11 -2.47 0.21
N LEU A 101 -15.41 -2.73 0.30
CA LEU A 101 -16.46 -1.80 -0.14
C LEU A 101 -16.91 -0.85 0.98
N GLY A 102 -16.47 -1.03 2.23
CA GLY A 102 -17.01 -0.29 3.37
C GLY A 102 -16.84 1.23 3.27
N ILE A 103 -15.74 1.71 2.70
CA ILE A 103 -15.54 3.15 2.46
C ILE A 103 -16.45 3.67 1.33
N ILE A 104 -16.75 2.84 0.33
CA ILE A 104 -17.66 3.20 -0.76
C ILE A 104 -19.09 3.31 -0.22
N GLU A 105 -19.52 2.34 0.58
CA GLU A 105 -20.84 2.33 1.22
C GLU A 105 -21.01 3.47 2.22
N ALA A 106 -19.98 3.73 3.04
CA ALA A 106 -20.01 4.83 4.00
C ALA A 106 -20.09 6.20 3.31
N ALA A 107 -19.56 6.35 2.09
CA ALA A 107 -19.54 7.62 1.39
C ALA A 107 -20.94 8.13 0.99
N GLU A 108 -21.90 7.23 0.72
CA GLU A 108 -23.30 7.59 0.40
C GLU A 108 -23.98 8.35 1.54
N TYR A 109 -23.53 8.16 2.78
CA TYR A 109 -24.06 8.86 3.94
C TYR A 109 -23.52 10.29 4.09
N TYR A 110 -22.48 10.67 3.34
CA TYR A 110 -21.83 11.98 3.47
C TYR A 110 -22.20 12.97 2.40
N LEU A 111 -22.40 12.48 1.18
CA LEU A 111 -22.64 13.33 0.03
C LEU A 111 -23.41 12.56 -1.05
N PRO A 112 -24.26 13.25 -1.83
CA PRO A 112 -24.91 12.64 -2.99
C PRO A 112 -23.86 12.07 -3.95
N PHE A 113 -24.10 10.86 -4.44
CA PHE A 113 -23.17 10.12 -5.32
C PHE A 113 -21.81 9.82 -4.66
N GLY A 114 -21.77 9.72 -3.33
CA GLY A 114 -20.57 9.45 -2.57
C GLY A 114 -19.86 8.16 -3.00
N ALA A 115 -20.61 7.08 -3.24
CA ALA A 115 -20.03 5.82 -3.72
C ALA A 115 -19.34 6.01 -5.08
N LEU A 116 -19.97 6.74 -6.01
CA LEU A 116 -19.40 6.96 -7.34
C LEU A 116 -18.09 7.76 -7.27
N ILE A 117 -18.02 8.78 -6.43
CA ILE A 117 -16.82 9.61 -6.25
C ILE A 117 -15.68 8.79 -5.65
N VAL A 118 -15.97 8.03 -4.59
CA VAL A 118 -14.96 7.17 -3.95
C VAL A 118 -14.52 6.06 -4.89
N LEU A 119 -15.44 5.44 -5.63
CA LEU A 119 -15.14 4.39 -6.61
C LEU A 119 -14.26 4.93 -7.74
N ALA A 120 -14.58 6.11 -8.29
CA ALA A 120 -13.76 6.73 -9.32
C ALA A 120 -12.34 7.06 -8.81
N GLY A 121 -12.25 7.63 -7.60
CA GLY A 121 -10.97 7.91 -6.96
C GLY A 121 -10.16 6.65 -6.68
N GLY A 122 -10.82 5.62 -6.15
CA GLY A 122 -10.24 4.30 -5.90
C GLY A 122 -9.71 3.66 -7.19
N PHE A 123 -10.48 3.71 -8.28
CA PHE A 123 -10.07 3.17 -9.57
C PHE A 123 -8.81 3.87 -10.12
N VAL A 124 -8.77 5.20 -10.08
CA VAL A 124 -7.58 5.98 -10.50
C VAL A 124 -6.38 5.66 -9.61
N SER A 125 -6.59 5.56 -8.30
CA SER A 125 -5.55 5.22 -7.32
C SER A 125 -4.96 3.83 -7.59
N THR A 126 -5.82 2.81 -7.76
CA THR A 126 -5.39 1.44 -8.04
C THR A 126 -4.65 1.32 -9.35
N LEU A 127 -5.07 2.02 -10.42
CA LEU A 127 -4.34 2.04 -11.69
C LEU A 127 -2.95 2.68 -11.54
N ALA A 128 -2.84 3.77 -10.78
CA ALA A 128 -1.56 4.41 -10.49
C ALA A 128 -0.62 3.46 -9.71
N ALA A 129 -1.15 2.79 -8.68
CA ALA A 129 -0.42 1.81 -7.89
C ALA A 129 0.04 0.59 -8.73
N LEU A 130 -0.85 0.02 -9.55
CA LEU A 130 -0.51 -1.08 -10.47
C LEU A 130 0.58 -0.68 -11.45
N ASN A 131 0.53 0.52 -12.01
CA ASN A 131 1.57 1.01 -12.90
C ASN A 131 2.92 1.19 -12.18
N ALA A 132 2.90 1.76 -10.98
CA ALA A 132 4.11 1.99 -10.18
C ALA A 132 4.79 0.67 -9.76
N THR A 133 4.01 -0.29 -9.26
CA THR A 133 4.49 -1.61 -8.84
C THR A 133 4.96 -2.46 -10.02
N THR A 134 4.27 -2.42 -11.16
CA THR A 134 4.73 -3.07 -12.40
C THR A 134 6.05 -2.49 -12.89
N PHE A 135 6.19 -1.16 -12.84
CA PHE A 135 7.45 -0.48 -13.17
C PHE A 135 8.58 -0.96 -12.25
N ALA A 136 8.34 -0.98 -10.95
CA ALA A 136 9.28 -1.41 -9.91
C ALA A 136 9.75 -2.87 -10.15
N ALA A 137 8.80 -3.80 -10.28
CA ALA A 137 9.07 -5.22 -10.55
C ALA A 137 9.91 -5.43 -11.81
N SER A 138 9.64 -4.65 -12.86
CA SER A 138 10.38 -4.71 -14.12
C SER A 138 11.84 -4.28 -13.96
N ARG A 139 12.12 -3.28 -13.12
CA ARG A 139 13.48 -2.76 -12.85
C ARG A 139 14.30 -3.71 -12.01
N VAL A 140 13.70 -4.30 -10.98
CA VAL A 140 14.36 -5.33 -10.15
C VAL A 140 14.72 -6.54 -10.99
N SER A 141 13.77 -7.05 -11.78
CA SER A 141 13.99 -8.21 -12.65
C SER A 141 15.06 -7.94 -13.72
N PHE A 142 15.09 -6.72 -14.28
CA PHE A 142 16.12 -6.31 -15.24
C PHE A 142 17.52 -6.27 -14.61
N ALA A 143 17.64 -5.71 -13.40
CA ALA A 143 18.90 -5.67 -12.67
C ALA A 143 19.41 -7.08 -12.33
N MET A 144 18.52 -7.98 -11.89
CA MET A 144 18.83 -9.39 -11.65
C MET A 144 19.27 -10.12 -12.93
N GLY A 145 18.60 -9.87 -14.06
CA GLY A 145 19.01 -10.43 -15.35
C GLY A 145 20.40 -9.94 -15.80
N ARG A 146 20.75 -8.68 -15.50
CA ARG A 146 22.08 -8.12 -15.78
C ARG A 146 23.17 -8.70 -14.88
N ASN A 147 22.83 -9.06 -13.64
CA ASN A 147 23.74 -9.66 -12.67
C ASN A 147 23.85 -11.19 -12.81
N HIS A 148 23.17 -11.79 -13.80
CA HIS A 148 23.09 -13.25 -13.99
C HIS A 148 22.35 -14.02 -12.88
N ASP A 149 21.58 -13.32 -12.04
CA ASP A 149 20.68 -13.93 -11.04
C ASP A 149 19.40 -14.49 -11.69
N LEU A 150 18.97 -13.90 -12.82
CA LEU A 150 17.87 -14.36 -13.65
C LEU A 150 18.35 -14.68 -15.08
N PRO A 151 17.59 -15.48 -15.87
CA PRO A 151 17.94 -15.77 -17.25
C PRO A 151 18.23 -14.50 -18.08
N PRO A 152 19.15 -14.54 -19.06
CA PRO A 152 19.54 -13.37 -19.85
C PRO A 152 18.41 -12.70 -20.64
N VAL A 153 17.23 -13.32 -20.74
CA VAL A 153 16.05 -12.70 -21.34
C VAL A 153 15.57 -11.48 -20.56
N PHE A 154 15.75 -11.46 -19.23
CA PHE A 154 15.31 -10.36 -18.37
C PHE A 154 16.20 -9.12 -18.48
N SER A 155 17.44 -9.25 -18.98
CA SER A 155 18.33 -8.11 -19.25
C SER A 155 18.10 -7.48 -20.64
N ARG A 156 17.18 -7.99 -21.45
CA ARG A 156 16.88 -7.44 -22.79
C ARG A 156 15.90 -6.29 -22.70
N LEU A 157 16.24 -5.17 -23.33
CA LEU A 157 15.35 -4.03 -23.49
C LEU A 157 14.67 -4.05 -24.86
N HIS A 158 13.42 -3.60 -24.91
CA HIS A 158 12.71 -3.41 -26.16
C HIS A 158 13.44 -2.38 -27.04
N PRO A 159 13.71 -2.64 -28.33
CA PRO A 159 14.55 -1.78 -29.17
C PRO A 159 14.05 -0.33 -29.29
N LYS A 160 12.73 -0.16 -29.42
CA LYS A 160 12.06 1.16 -29.54
C LYS A 160 11.79 1.85 -28.20
N TYR A 161 11.13 1.16 -27.27
CA TYR A 161 10.67 1.73 -25.99
C TYR A 161 11.69 1.67 -24.86
N ARG A 162 12.80 0.92 -25.04
CA ARG A 162 13.84 0.69 -24.03
C ARG A 162 13.30 0.20 -22.67
N THR A 163 12.22 -0.58 -22.70
CA THR A 163 11.58 -1.20 -21.53
C THR A 163 11.91 -2.70 -21.45
N PRO A 164 12.06 -3.27 -20.24
CA PRO A 164 12.31 -4.69 -20.05
C PRO A 164 11.02 -5.51 -20.24
N PHE A 165 10.65 -5.76 -21.50
CA PHE A 165 9.34 -6.33 -21.86
C PHE A 165 9.10 -7.74 -21.29
N ALA A 166 10.14 -8.58 -21.20
CA ALA A 166 10.02 -9.94 -20.66
C ALA A 166 9.63 -9.91 -19.16
N SER A 167 10.25 -9.02 -18.39
CA SER A 167 9.92 -8.78 -16.99
C SER A 167 8.48 -8.30 -16.81
N THR A 168 8.04 -7.38 -17.67
CA THR A 168 6.67 -6.85 -17.64
C THR A 168 5.63 -7.93 -17.95
N ILE A 169 5.85 -8.73 -18.99
CA ILE A 169 4.92 -9.81 -19.36
C ILE A 169 4.85 -10.87 -18.26
N LEU A 170 5.99 -11.30 -17.72
CA LEU A 170 6.00 -12.26 -16.62
C LEU A 170 5.24 -11.72 -15.41
N SER A 171 5.50 -10.47 -15.03
CA SER A 171 4.80 -9.84 -13.90
C SER A 171 3.29 -9.81 -14.14
N ALA A 172 2.85 -9.44 -15.35
CA ALA A 172 1.43 -9.43 -15.70
C ALA A 172 0.80 -10.83 -15.61
N VAL A 173 1.47 -11.87 -16.13
CA VAL A 173 0.99 -13.26 -16.05
C VAL A 173 0.84 -13.70 -14.60
N VAL A 174 1.85 -13.42 -13.76
CA VAL A 174 1.81 -13.76 -12.32
C VAL A 174 0.67 -13.02 -11.62
N MET A 175 0.55 -11.70 -11.82
CA MET A 175 -0.52 -10.89 -11.22
C MET A 175 -1.91 -11.38 -11.62
N ILE A 176 -2.16 -11.62 -12.91
CA ILE A 176 -3.46 -12.13 -13.39
C ILE A 176 -3.75 -13.51 -12.80
N THR A 177 -2.76 -14.40 -12.77
CA THR A 177 -2.92 -15.75 -12.21
C THR A 177 -3.29 -15.69 -10.73
N LEU A 178 -2.59 -14.86 -9.95
CA LEU A 178 -2.90 -14.69 -8.53
C LEU A 178 -4.29 -14.06 -8.32
N ALA A 179 -4.64 -13.04 -9.10
CA ALA A 179 -5.96 -12.40 -9.03
C ALA A 179 -7.13 -13.32 -9.42
N MET A 180 -6.89 -14.35 -10.26
CA MET A 180 -7.91 -15.34 -10.62
C MET A 180 -8.05 -16.47 -9.60
N LEU A 181 -6.99 -16.77 -8.84
CA LEU A 181 -6.94 -17.95 -7.96
C LEU A 181 -7.18 -17.64 -6.49
N PHE A 182 -6.90 -16.40 -6.05
CA PHE A 182 -6.93 -16.03 -4.63
C PHE A 182 -7.79 -14.79 -4.41
N ASP A 183 -8.44 -14.73 -3.25
CA ASP A 183 -9.16 -13.53 -2.81
C ASP A 183 -8.20 -12.43 -2.36
N LEU A 184 -8.71 -11.20 -2.32
CA LEU A 184 -7.93 -10.01 -1.97
C LEU A 184 -7.32 -10.09 -0.58
N THR A 185 -8.04 -10.66 0.39
CA THR A 185 -7.60 -10.75 1.79
C THR A 185 -6.40 -11.68 1.92
N MET A 186 -6.46 -12.84 1.28
CA MET A 186 -5.37 -13.81 1.22
C MET A 186 -4.15 -13.24 0.50
N ILE A 187 -4.35 -12.51 -0.61
CA ILE A 187 -3.25 -11.82 -1.31
C ILE A 187 -2.61 -10.77 -0.41
N ALA A 188 -3.41 -9.95 0.27
CA ALA A 188 -2.93 -8.90 1.18
C ALA A 188 -2.13 -9.47 2.36
N LEU A 189 -2.64 -10.53 2.99
CA LEU A 189 -1.95 -11.23 4.08
C LEU A 189 -0.62 -11.83 3.63
N ALA A 190 -0.62 -12.55 2.50
CA ALA A 190 0.59 -13.14 1.95
C ALA A 190 1.62 -12.06 1.60
N ALA A 191 1.19 -10.98 0.95
CA ALA A 191 2.04 -9.86 0.60
C ALA A 191 2.64 -9.19 1.85
N SER A 192 1.83 -8.89 2.87
CA SER A 192 2.31 -8.32 4.14
C SER A 192 3.41 -9.17 4.76
N VAL A 193 3.22 -10.49 4.85
CA VAL A 193 4.22 -11.41 5.41
C VAL A 193 5.49 -11.43 4.56
N MET A 194 5.37 -11.51 3.24
CA MET A 194 6.51 -11.52 2.32
C MET A 194 7.34 -10.24 2.42
N PHE A 195 6.70 -9.07 2.45
CA PHE A 195 7.38 -7.79 2.53
C PHE A 195 8.00 -7.54 3.92
N LEU A 196 7.31 -7.91 5.01
CA LEU A 196 7.90 -7.87 6.35
C LEU A 196 9.17 -8.72 6.42
N PHE A 197 9.12 -9.91 5.86
CA PHE A 197 10.28 -10.79 5.79
C PHE A 197 11.40 -10.20 4.92
N LEU A 198 11.06 -9.65 3.74
CA LEU A 198 12.01 -8.97 2.86
C LEU A 198 12.69 -7.80 3.58
N PHE A 199 11.93 -6.94 4.27
CA PHE A 199 12.52 -5.82 5.00
C PHE A 199 13.34 -6.27 6.21
N ALA A 200 12.98 -7.35 6.88
CA ALA A 200 13.84 -7.95 7.89
C ALA A 200 15.20 -8.36 7.29
N GLN A 201 15.19 -9.03 6.13
CA GLN A 201 16.41 -9.41 5.41
C GLN A 201 17.25 -8.18 4.99
N VAL A 202 16.61 -7.13 4.46
CA VAL A 202 17.30 -5.89 4.07
C VAL A 202 17.95 -5.21 5.28
N ASN A 203 17.25 -5.15 6.42
CA ASN A 203 17.81 -4.58 7.65
C ASN A 203 19.01 -5.40 8.16
N VAL A 204 18.90 -6.73 8.16
CA VAL A 204 20.01 -7.63 8.54
C VAL A 204 21.20 -7.44 7.58
N ALA A 205 20.97 -7.38 6.28
CA ALA A 205 22.01 -7.13 5.29
C ALA A 205 22.71 -5.78 5.52
N CYS A 206 21.95 -4.72 5.79
CA CYS A 206 22.48 -3.40 6.10
C CYS A 206 23.38 -3.41 7.34
N ILE A 207 22.95 -4.05 8.43
CA ILE A 207 23.74 -4.21 9.65
C ILE A 207 25.05 -4.96 9.35
N THR A 208 24.94 -6.06 8.61
CA THR A 208 26.09 -6.91 8.28
C THR A 208 27.11 -6.17 7.41
N ILE A 209 26.66 -5.48 6.35
CA ILE A 209 27.54 -4.67 5.48
C ILE A 209 28.26 -3.57 6.27
N ARG A 210 27.56 -2.90 7.20
CA ARG A 210 28.16 -1.87 8.06
C ARG A 210 29.23 -2.43 8.99
N ARG A 211 29.06 -3.65 9.51
CA ARG A 211 30.06 -4.33 10.35
C ARG A 211 31.31 -4.67 9.55
N MET A 212 31.15 -5.30 8.37
CA MET A 212 32.28 -5.65 7.49
C MET A 212 33.07 -4.42 7.03
N ALA A 213 32.40 -3.30 6.76
CA ALA A 213 33.06 -2.06 6.37
C ALA A 213 33.93 -1.47 7.50
N LYS A 214 33.53 -1.68 8.77
CA LYS A 214 34.27 -1.22 9.94
C LYS A 214 35.49 -2.09 10.25
N GLU A 215 35.44 -3.38 9.94
CA GLU A 215 36.57 -4.31 10.10
C GLU A 215 37.69 -4.10 9.06
N LYS A 216 37.39 -3.45 7.94
CA LYS A 216 38.36 -3.13 6.88
C LYS A 216 38.99 -1.73 6.99
N SER A 217 38.58 -0.92 7.98
CA SER A 217 39.12 0.42 8.24
C SER A 217 39.98 0.43 9.50
#